data_AF-A0A1H7TAN6-F1
#
_entry.id   AF-A0A1H7TAN6-F1
#
_cell.length_a   1.000
_cell.length_b   1.000
_cell.length_c   1.000
_cell.angle_alpha   90.00
_cell.angle_beta   90.00
_cell.angle_gamma   90.00
#
_symmetry.space_group_name_H-M   'P 1'
#
loop_
_entity.id
_entity.type
_entity.pdbx_description
1 polymer ?
#
loop_
_entity_poly.entity_id
_entity_poly.type
_entity_poly.pdbx_seq_one_letter_code
_entity_poly.pdbx_strand_id
1 'polypeptide(L)'
;MVETMNNLFICGALAAALLGLPSSSRCAEIVLEQSAVQSLLIEGLFKEEGRLYLQKGACYAYVEDPKVSLQRGRVVIRVHLSSRLGVVSGRDCLGVGLASWATVSAAPVAQGHVVRLTEIRVDEVDDANTRSLLNLGLAPALPGAVEFDVKKAVEEMLKGSGRLQGEVQALKIDAVRAGDNKLSINFDFKLVGR
;
A
#
# COMPACT_ATOMS: atom_id res chain seq x y z
N MET A 1 69.69 -11.97 -38.44
CA MET A 1 70.02 -10.82 -37.59
C MET A 1 68.81 -10.57 -36.71
N VAL A 2 68.88 -11.04 -35.47
CA VAL A 2 68.96 -10.20 -34.24
C VAL A 2 67.53 -9.96 -33.70
N GLU A 3 67.08 -10.86 -32.81
CA GLU A 3 66.80 -10.62 -31.36
C GLU A 3 65.34 -10.12 -31.16
N THR A 4 64.50 -10.60 -30.25
CA THR A 4 64.69 -11.17 -28.91
C THR A 4 63.55 -12.14 -28.54
N MET A 5 63.96 -13.16 -27.78
CA MET A 5 63.21 -14.15 -27.03
C MET A 5 62.81 -13.57 -25.66
N ASN A 6 61.60 -13.81 -25.14
CA ASN A 6 61.41 -13.97 -23.69
C ASN A 6 60.08 -14.67 -23.31
N ASN A 7 60.20 -15.97 -23.05
CA ASN A 7 59.64 -16.76 -21.93
C ASN A 7 58.66 -16.06 -20.97
N LEU A 8 57.44 -16.60 -20.79
CA LEU A 8 57.08 -17.69 -19.85
C LEU A 8 56.65 -17.15 -18.48
N PHE A 9 55.34 -17.06 -18.23
CA PHE A 9 54.75 -17.23 -16.88
C PHE A 9 53.31 -17.75 -17.02
N ILE A 10 53.18 -19.07 -17.01
CA ILE A 10 51.97 -19.79 -16.59
C ILE A 10 52.11 -19.95 -15.07
N CYS A 11 51.19 -19.38 -14.28
CA CYS A 11 50.86 -19.91 -12.94
C CYS A 11 49.65 -19.21 -12.34
N GLY A 12 48.53 -19.93 -12.29
CA GLY A 12 47.65 -20.02 -11.12
C GLY A 12 46.88 -18.77 -10.70
N ALA A 13 45.73 -18.53 -11.32
CA ALA A 13 44.61 -17.89 -10.63
C ALA A 13 43.39 -18.80 -10.76
N LEU A 14 43.24 -19.71 -9.80
CA LEU A 14 42.03 -20.48 -9.56
C LEU A 14 40.94 -19.51 -9.10
N ALA A 15 40.28 -18.84 -10.04
CA ALA A 15 39.14 -17.98 -9.76
C ALA A 15 37.98 -18.88 -9.31
N ALA A 16 37.80 -18.96 -7.99
CA ALA A 16 36.68 -19.63 -7.35
C ALA A 16 35.37 -19.02 -7.85
N ALA A 17 34.75 -19.69 -8.83
CA ALA A 17 33.37 -19.47 -9.20
C ALA A 17 32.48 -20.01 -8.07
N LEU A 18 32.39 -19.25 -6.97
CA LEU A 18 31.27 -19.34 -6.02
C LEU A 18 30.06 -18.75 -6.73
N LEU A 19 29.50 -19.53 -7.65
CA LEU A 19 28.14 -19.35 -8.14
C LEU A 19 27.24 -19.40 -6.92
N GLY A 20 26.77 -18.22 -6.50
CA GLY A 20 25.76 -18.08 -5.47
C GLY A 20 24.57 -18.95 -5.86
N LEU A 21 24.45 -20.08 -5.17
CA LEU A 21 23.24 -20.89 -5.22
C LEU A 21 22.08 -19.93 -4.95
N PRO A 22 21.04 -19.88 -5.78
CA PRO A 22 19.84 -19.14 -5.45
C PRO A 22 19.29 -19.81 -4.19
N SER A 23 19.59 -19.23 -3.03
CA SER A 23 18.88 -19.51 -1.80
C SER A 23 17.45 -19.13 -2.10
N SER A 24 16.66 -20.16 -2.43
CA SER A 24 15.22 -20.05 -2.57
C SER A 24 14.74 -19.75 -1.17
N SER A 25 14.70 -18.45 -0.81
CA SER A 25 14.02 -18.05 0.41
C SER A 25 12.58 -18.45 0.19
N ARG A 26 12.16 -19.49 0.92
CA ARG A 26 10.79 -19.99 0.90
C ARG A 26 9.94 -18.99 1.66
N CYS A 27 9.71 -17.83 1.05
CA CYS A 27 8.82 -16.83 1.58
C CYS A 27 7.40 -17.21 1.16
N ALA A 28 6.48 -17.25 2.11
CA ALA A 28 5.08 -17.25 1.79
C ALA A 28 4.71 -15.90 1.16
N GLU A 29 3.71 -15.90 0.29
CA GLU A 29 3.22 -14.69 -0.36
C GLU A 29 1.71 -14.61 -0.25
N ILE A 30 1.21 -13.45 0.17
CA ILE A 30 -0.19 -13.06 -0.02
C ILE A 30 -0.23 -12.05 -1.15
N VAL A 31 -1.10 -12.31 -2.13
CA VAL A 31 -1.34 -11.41 -3.25
C VAL A 31 -2.77 -10.90 -3.14
N LEU A 32 -2.92 -9.60 -2.93
CA LEU A 32 -4.22 -8.93 -2.99
C LEU A 32 -4.39 -8.31 -4.37
N GLU A 33 -5.43 -8.71 -5.08
CA GLU A 33 -5.84 -8.07 -6.33
C GLU A 33 -6.38 -6.66 -6.04
N GLN A 34 -6.35 -5.78 -7.04
CA GLN A 34 -6.86 -4.41 -6.98
C GLN A 34 -8.24 -4.29 -6.31
N SER A 35 -9.16 -5.19 -6.62
CA SER A 35 -10.51 -5.20 -6.06
C SER A 35 -10.51 -5.44 -4.56
N ALA A 36 -9.66 -6.33 -4.04
CA ALA A 36 -9.53 -6.59 -2.61
C ALA A 36 -8.96 -5.36 -1.87
N VAL A 37 -7.95 -4.71 -2.44
CA VAL A 37 -7.39 -3.46 -1.88
C VAL A 37 -8.44 -2.35 -1.87
N GLN A 38 -9.24 -2.24 -2.94
CA GLN A 38 -10.35 -1.28 -3.00
C GLN A 38 -11.42 -1.58 -1.95
N SER A 39 -11.80 -2.84 -1.75
CA SER A 39 -12.76 -3.22 -0.70
C SER A 39 -12.26 -2.83 0.69
N LEU A 40 -11.00 -3.13 1.01
CA LEU A 40 -10.40 -2.72 2.29
C LEU A 40 -10.45 -1.20 2.50
N LEU A 41 -10.14 -0.43 1.45
CA LEU A 41 -10.20 1.03 1.50
C LEU A 41 -11.63 1.53 1.75
N ILE A 42 -12.61 0.97 1.03
CA ILE A 42 -14.03 1.34 1.16
C ILE A 42 -14.53 1.03 2.56
N GLU A 43 -14.28 -0.18 3.06
CA GLU A 43 -14.68 -0.61 4.40
C GLU A 43 -14.00 0.22 5.50
N GLY A 44 -12.74 0.60 5.29
CA GLY A 44 -11.95 1.41 6.22
C GLY A 44 -12.44 2.86 6.31
N LEU A 45 -12.80 3.49 5.19
CA LEU A 45 -13.02 4.95 5.12
C LEU A 45 -14.40 5.40 4.65
N PHE A 46 -15.02 4.72 3.69
CA PHE A 46 -16.20 5.21 2.97
C PHE A 46 -17.50 4.65 3.56
N LYS A 47 -17.72 4.88 4.85
CA LYS A 47 -18.75 4.20 5.65
C LYS A 47 -20.15 4.80 5.52
N GLU A 48 -20.26 6.06 5.08
CA GLU A 48 -21.53 6.78 5.04
C GLU A 48 -22.05 6.84 3.61
N GLU A 49 -22.77 5.80 3.19
CA GLU A 49 -23.31 5.67 1.82
C GLU A 49 -22.21 5.73 0.74
N GLY A 50 -21.04 5.16 1.03
CA GLY A 50 -19.89 5.20 0.12
C GLY A 50 -19.17 6.55 0.10
N ARG A 51 -19.39 7.40 1.12
CA ARG A 51 -18.71 8.69 1.29
C ARG A 51 -17.76 8.68 2.48
N LEU A 52 -16.66 9.40 2.31
CA LEU A 52 -15.81 9.85 3.42
C LEU A 52 -16.00 11.36 3.58
N TYR A 53 -16.61 11.77 4.69
CA TYR A 53 -16.74 13.19 5.02
C TYR A 53 -15.44 13.74 5.56
N LEU A 54 -14.92 14.77 4.89
CA LEU A 54 -13.79 15.58 5.36
C LEU A 54 -14.27 16.69 6.30
N GLN A 55 -15.48 17.20 6.04
CA GLN A 55 -16.17 18.18 6.87
C GLN A 55 -17.69 17.97 6.76
N LYS A 56 -18.39 18.05 7.90
CA LYS A 56 -19.85 17.98 7.98
C LYS A 56 -20.46 19.32 8.43
N GLY A 57 -21.74 19.51 8.14
CA GLY A 57 -22.51 20.69 8.55
C GLY A 57 -23.09 21.45 7.36
N ALA A 58 -23.51 22.70 7.59
CA ALA A 58 -24.07 23.55 6.54
C ALA A 58 -23.07 23.75 5.38
N CYS A 59 -21.81 24.05 5.71
CA CYS A 59 -20.69 23.94 4.77
C CYS A 59 -20.06 22.55 4.95
N TYR A 60 -19.96 21.79 3.87
CA TYR A 60 -19.54 20.39 3.89
C TYR A 60 -18.49 20.10 2.83
N ALA A 61 -17.74 19.02 3.04
CA ALA A 61 -16.86 18.44 2.05
C ALA A 61 -16.80 16.92 2.26
N TYR A 62 -16.98 16.15 1.20
CA TYR A 62 -16.81 14.70 1.24
C TYR A 62 -16.22 14.21 -0.07
N VAL A 63 -15.53 13.08 -0.01
CA VAL A 63 -15.08 12.35 -1.18
C VAL A 63 -15.88 11.07 -1.35
N GLU A 64 -16.10 10.68 -2.60
CA GLU A 64 -16.88 9.50 -2.99
C GLU A 64 -16.30 8.83 -4.24
N ASP A 65 -16.90 7.70 -4.63
CA ASP A 65 -16.50 6.86 -5.77
C ASP A 65 -14.99 6.56 -5.83
N PRO A 66 -14.41 5.94 -4.78
CA PRO A 66 -12.99 5.59 -4.78
C PRO A 66 -12.69 4.53 -5.82
N LYS A 67 -11.74 4.82 -6.71
CA LYS A 67 -11.12 3.86 -7.63
C LYS A 67 -9.66 3.67 -7.26
N VAL A 68 -9.27 2.42 -6.99
CA VAL A 68 -7.89 2.07 -6.63
C VAL A 68 -7.17 1.52 -7.85
N SER A 69 -5.89 1.84 -8.02
CA SER A 69 -4.95 1.10 -8.87
C SER A 69 -3.63 0.89 -8.14
N LEU A 70 -2.85 -0.12 -8.55
CA LEU A 70 -1.54 -0.41 -7.96
C LEU A 70 -0.47 -0.33 -9.03
N GLN A 71 0.37 0.69 -8.92
CA GLN A 71 1.35 1.02 -9.94
C GLN A 71 2.54 1.76 -9.34
N ARG A 72 3.72 1.53 -9.91
CA ARG A 72 4.95 2.25 -9.56
C ARG A 72 5.26 2.21 -8.05
N GLY A 73 5.02 1.08 -7.39
CA GLY A 73 5.29 0.90 -5.95
C GLY A 73 4.26 1.56 -5.04
N ARG A 74 3.13 2.05 -5.55
CA ARG A 74 2.15 2.82 -4.77
C ARG A 74 0.73 2.31 -5.00
N VAL A 75 -0.09 2.47 -3.96
CA VAL A 75 -1.55 2.42 -4.05
C VAL A 75 -2.00 3.81 -4.48
N VAL A 76 -2.61 3.89 -5.66
CA VAL A 76 -3.13 5.13 -6.24
C VAL A 76 -4.65 5.10 -6.10
N ILE A 77 -5.21 6.19 -5.58
CA ILE A 77 -6.61 6.30 -5.20
C ILE A 77 -7.16 7.54 -5.88
N ARG A 78 -8.04 7.32 -6.85
CA ARG A 78 -8.81 8.39 -7.49
C ARG A 78 -10.16 8.52 -6.79
N VAL A 79 -10.55 9.73 -6.45
CA VAL A 79 -11.81 10.04 -5.76
C VAL A 79 -12.47 11.26 -6.39
N HIS A 80 -13.79 11.34 -6.26
CA HIS A 80 -14.55 12.54 -6.60
C HIS A 80 -14.80 13.35 -5.32
N LEU A 81 -14.37 14.61 -5.29
CA LEU A 81 -14.69 15.56 -4.22
C LEU A 81 -16.01 16.24 -4.56
N SER A 82 -16.90 16.32 -3.57
CA SER A 82 -18.10 17.16 -3.59
C SER A 82 -18.12 18.03 -2.33
N SER A 83 -18.19 19.36 -2.50
CA SER A 83 -18.13 20.29 -1.37
C SER A 83 -18.93 21.57 -1.57
N ARG A 84 -19.28 22.20 -0.45
CA ARG A 84 -19.82 23.55 -0.36
C ARG A 84 -19.01 24.32 0.69
N LEU A 85 -18.17 25.24 0.22
CA LEU A 85 -17.22 25.99 1.05
C LEU A 85 -17.67 27.44 1.18
N GLY A 86 -17.55 28.00 2.37
CA GLY A 86 -17.95 29.38 2.62
C GLY A 86 -18.16 29.66 4.10
N VAL A 87 -19.05 30.60 4.39
CA VAL A 87 -19.41 31.00 5.74
C VAL A 87 -20.77 30.42 6.11
N VAL A 88 -20.84 29.80 7.29
CA VAL A 88 -22.10 29.30 7.84
C VAL A 88 -22.94 30.47 8.32
N SER A 89 -24.19 30.56 7.86
CA SER A 89 -25.19 31.52 8.32
C SER A 89 -26.48 30.79 8.68
N GLY A 90 -26.73 30.62 9.98
CA GLY A 90 -27.82 29.78 10.47
C GLY A 90 -27.66 28.32 10.02
N ARG A 91 -28.57 27.84 9.16
CA ARG A 91 -28.52 26.48 8.60
C ARG A 91 -27.94 26.43 7.18
N ASP A 92 -27.58 27.58 6.63
CA ASP A 92 -27.14 27.71 5.25
C ASP A 92 -25.61 27.91 5.17
N CYS A 93 -25.04 27.51 4.04
CA CYS A 93 -23.66 27.84 3.68
C CYS A 93 -23.68 28.86 2.55
N LEU A 94 -23.22 30.06 2.88
CA LEU A 94 -23.03 31.16 1.94
C LEU A 94 -21.63 31.03 1.34
N GLY A 95 -21.57 30.55 0.10
CA GLY A 95 -20.31 30.32 -0.57
C GLY A 95 -20.45 29.54 -1.87
N VAL A 96 -19.37 28.89 -2.27
CA VAL A 96 -19.23 28.23 -3.57
C VAL A 96 -19.34 26.72 -3.44
N GLY A 97 -19.97 26.09 -4.43
CA GLY A 97 -19.89 24.66 -4.62
C GLY A 97 -18.65 24.31 -5.43
N LEU A 98 -17.94 23.26 -5.04
CA LEU A 98 -16.83 22.70 -5.81
C LEU A 98 -17.05 21.20 -5.97
N ALA A 99 -16.86 20.73 -7.20
CA ALA A 99 -16.86 19.32 -7.54
C ALA A 99 -15.71 19.05 -8.51
N SER A 100 -14.83 18.11 -8.17
CA SER A 100 -13.62 17.84 -8.93
C SER A 100 -13.11 16.43 -8.66
N TRP A 101 -12.35 15.90 -9.62
CA TRP A 101 -11.61 14.66 -9.40
C TRP A 101 -10.27 14.97 -8.75
N ALA A 102 -9.81 14.06 -7.88
CA ALA A 102 -8.48 14.12 -7.33
C ALA A 102 -7.84 12.74 -7.23
N THR A 103 -6.52 12.72 -7.32
CA THR A 103 -5.70 11.52 -7.20
C THR A 103 -4.77 11.67 -6.01
N VAL A 104 -4.81 10.70 -5.10
CA VAL A 104 -3.93 10.59 -3.94
C VAL A 104 -3.21 9.25 -4.02
N SER A 105 -1.92 9.21 -3.72
CA SER A 105 -1.17 7.96 -3.65
C SER A 105 -0.44 7.78 -2.34
N ALA A 106 -0.25 6.53 -1.95
CA ALA A 106 0.49 6.14 -0.76
C ALA A 106 1.37 4.92 -1.03
N ALA A 107 2.49 4.84 -0.31
CA ALA A 107 3.38 3.69 -0.33
C ALA A 107 2.91 2.65 0.71
N PRO A 108 2.63 1.40 0.31
CA PRO A 108 2.33 0.33 1.26
C PRO A 108 3.63 -0.15 1.91
N VAL A 109 3.72 -0.05 3.22
CA VAL A 109 4.93 -0.36 4.00
C VAL A 109 4.58 -1.28 5.15
N ALA A 110 5.46 -2.24 5.42
CA ALA A 110 5.36 -3.11 6.58
C ALA A 110 5.72 -2.36 7.87
N GLN A 111 4.87 -2.50 8.88
CA GLN A 111 5.10 -2.03 10.24
C GLN A 111 4.83 -3.22 11.19
N GLY A 112 5.88 -3.96 11.52
CA GLY A 112 5.76 -5.22 12.24
C GLY A 112 5.10 -6.30 11.37
N HIS A 113 3.94 -6.81 11.81
CA HIS A 113 3.13 -7.80 11.10
C HIS A 113 1.98 -7.17 10.30
N VAL A 114 1.90 -5.84 10.25
CA VAL A 114 0.83 -5.10 9.60
C VAL A 114 1.36 -4.34 8.39
N VAL A 115 0.64 -4.36 7.28
CA VAL A 115 0.88 -3.47 6.14
C VAL A 115 0.00 -2.24 6.29
N ARG A 116 0.62 -1.06 6.19
CA ARG A 116 -0.05 0.25 6.25
C ARG A 116 0.33 1.13 5.07
N LEU A 117 -0.54 2.10 4.78
CA LEU A 117 -0.24 3.16 3.81
C LEU A 117 0.56 4.29 4.48
N THR A 118 1.64 4.69 3.82
CA THR A 118 2.55 5.75 4.29
C THR A 118 2.94 6.65 3.13
N GLU A 119 3.76 7.68 3.41
CA GLU A 119 4.21 8.66 2.42
C GLU A 119 3.08 9.22 1.54
N ILE A 120 1.96 9.59 2.15
CA ILE A 120 0.75 9.99 1.43
C ILE A 120 0.99 11.30 0.67
N ARG A 121 0.54 11.36 -0.59
CA ARG A 121 0.73 12.51 -1.48
C ARG A 121 -0.53 12.78 -2.30
N VAL A 122 -0.89 14.04 -2.46
CA VAL A 122 -1.87 14.48 -3.46
C VAL A 122 -1.14 14.67 -4.79
N ASP A 123 -1.40 13.78 -5.73
CA ASP A 123 -0.72 13.73 -7.03
C ASP A 123 -1.39 14.70 -8.01
N GLU A 124 -2.69 14.58 -8.20
CA GLU A 124 -3.47 15.35 -9.18
C GLU A 124 -4.69 15.97 -8.51
N VAL A 125 -4.94 17.24 -8.85
CA VAL A 125 -6.07 18.01 -8.36
C VAL A 125 -6.26 19.25 -9.22
N ASP A 126 -7.51 19.60 -9.49
CA ASP A 126 -7.86 20.70 -10.40
C ASP A 126 -7.52 22.09 -9.84
N ASP A 127 -7.55 22.26 -8.51
CA ASP A 127 -7.30 23.55 -7.87
C ASP A 127 -6.60 23.44 -6.50
N ALA A 128 -5.99 24.56 -6.06
CA ALA A 128 -5.21 24.61 -4.82
C ALA A 128 -6.05 24.51 -3.54
N ASN A 129 -7.32 24.94 -3.57
CA ASN A 129 -8.21 24.85 -2.40
C ASN A 129 -8.59 23.38 -2.17
N THR A 130 -8.94 22.67 -3.25
CA THR A 130 -9.17 21.22 -3.21
C THR A 130 -7.96 20.48 -2.67
N ARG A 131 -6.73 20.83 -3.12
CA ARG A 131 -5.48 20.23 -2.61
C ARG A 131 -5.37 20.36 -1.09
N SER A 132 -5.70 21.54 -0.57
CA SER A 132 -5.60 21.85 0.86
C SER A 132 -6.61 21.04 1.69
N LEU A 133 -7.85 20.91 1.22
CA LEU A 133 -8.86 20.07 1.86
C LEU A 133 -8.46 18.59 1.90
N LEU A 134 -7.94 18.07 0.79
CA LEU A 134 -7.48 16.68 0.73
C LEU A 134 -6.31 16.41 1.67
N ASN A 135 -5.38 17.36 1.79
CA ASN A 135 -4.26 17.27 2.73
C ASN A 135 -4.70 17.29 4.20
N LEU A 136 -5.78 18.00 4.53
CA LEU A 136 -6.29 18.09 5.91
C LEU A 136 -7.22 16.94 6.29
N GLY A 137 -7.95 16.37 5.33
CA GLY A 137 -8.95 15.34 5.59
C GLY A 137 -8.56 13.94 5.11
N LEU A 138 -8.41 13.76 3.78
CA LEU A 138 -8.21 12.45 3.19
C LEU A 138 -6.82 11.88 3.50
N ALA A 139 -5.76 12.68 3.32
CA ALA A 139 -4.40 12.20 3.48
C ALA A 139 -4.09 11.67 4.90
N PRO A 140 -4.53 12.33 5.99
CA PRO A 140 -4.36 11.81 7.34
C PRO A 140 -5.21 10.57 7.67
N ALA A 141 -6.30 10.33 6.94
CA ALA A 141 -7.16 9.17 7.14
C ALA A 141 -6.59 7.89 6.50
N LEU A 142 -5.80 8.02 5.43
CA LEU A 142 -5.27 6.90 4.65
C LEU A 142 -4.38 5.89 5.42
N PRO A 143 -3.51 6.29 6.37
CA PRO A 143 -2.70 5.33 7.15
C PRO A 143 -3.50 4.25 7.89
N GLY A 144 -4.71 4.57 8.36
CA GLY A 144 -5.62 3.64 9.04
C GLY A 144 -6.66 2.99 8.13
N ALA A 145 -6.72 3.43 6.87
CA ALA A 145 -7.72 2.99 5.91
C ALA A 145 -7.49 1.58 5.37
N VAL A 146 -6.23 1.30 5.07
CA VAL A 146 -5.77 -0.01 4.60
C VAL A 146 -4.76 -0.48 5.65
N GLU A 147 -5.31 -1.15 6.65
CA GLU A 147 -4.55 -1.85 7.68
C GLU A 147 -4.76 -3.35 7.46
N PHE A 148 -3.73 -4.03 6.97
CA PHE A 148 -3.78 -5.46 6.71
C PHE A 148 -2.84 -6.20 7.66
N ASP A 149 -3.42 -6.87 8.65
CA ASP A 149 -2.68 -7.72 9.58
C ASP A 149 -2.41 -9.09 8.94
N VAL A 150 -1.17 -9.28 8.49
CA VAL A 150 -0.72 -10.49 7.80
C VAL A 150 -0.79 -11.70 8.74
N LYS A 151 -0.46 -11.52 10.02
CA LYS A 151 -0.49 -12.59 11.01
C LYS A 151 -1.92 -13.07 11.23
N LYS A 152 -2.84 -12.15 11.47
CA LYS A 152 -4.25 -12.47 11.65
C LYS A 152 -4.84 -13.17 10.43
N ALA A 153 -4.52 -12.68 9.21
CA ALA A 153 -4.98 -13.31 7.98
C ALA A 153 -4.48 -14.77 7.84
N VAL A 154 -3.19 -15.03 8.12
CA VAL A 154 -2.64 -16.39 8.09
C VAL A 154 -3.28 -17.28 9.15
N GLU A 155 -3.46 -16.78 10.38
CA GLU A 155 -4.14 -17.52 11.45
C GLU A 155 -5.58 -17.88 11.09
N GLU A 156 -6.33 -16.96 10.47
CA GLU A 156 -7.69 -17.21 9.99
C GLU A 156 -7.73 -18.27 8.88
N MET A 157 -6.79 -18.24 7.94
CA MET A 157 -6.66 -19.27 6.91
C MET A 157 -6.33 -20.65 7.49
N LEU A 158 -5.48 -20.71 8.51
CA LEU A 158 -5.08 -21.97 9.16
C LEU A 158 -6.21 -22.61 9.98
N LYS A 159 -7.08 -21.81 10.62
CA LYS A 159 -8.24 -22.31 11.39
C LYS A 159 -9.20 -23.14 10.54
N GLY A 160 -9.30 -22.86 9.24
CA GLY A 160 -10.12 -23.63 8.31
C GLY A 160 -9.65 -25.07 8.03
N SER A 161 -8.44 -25.45 8.46
CA SER A 161 -7.82 -26.74 8.11
C SER A 161 -8.18 -27.93 9.03
N GLY A 162 -8.91 -27.69 10.13
CA GLY A 162 -9.65 -28.68 10.93
C GLY A 162 -8.87 -29.80 11.66
N ARG A 163 -7.60 -30.06 11.33
CA ARG A 163 -6.82 -31.20 11.87
C ARG A 163 -5.66 -30.83 12.79
N LEU A 164 -5.20 -29.59 12.75
CA LEU A 164 -4.06 -29.10 13.53
C LEU A 164 -4.40 -27.71 14.07
N GLN A 165 -4.23 -27.48 15.38
CA GLN A 165 -4.25 -26.12 15.93
C GLN A 165 -2.85 -25.53 15.72
N GLY A 166 -2.68 -24.84 14.61
CA GLY A 166 -1.45 -24.14 14.27
C GLY A 166 -1.40 -22.74 14.87
N GLU A 167 -0.37 -22.45 15.66
CA GLU A 167 -0.05 -21.11 16.13
C GLU A 167 1.02 -20.47 15.23
N VAL A 168 0.77 -19.25 14.76
CA VAL A 168 1.72 -18.47 13.95
C VAL A 168 2.64 -17.68 14.87
N GLN A 169 3.92 -18.03 14.88
CA GLN A 169 4.96 -17.38 15.69
C GLN A 169 6.03 -16.73 14.80
N ALA A 170 6.73 -15.74 15.34
CA ALA A 170 7.86 -15.07 14.67
C ALA A 170 7.57 -14.60 13.23
N LEU A 171 6.34 -14.14 12.96
CA LEU A 171 5.99 -13.64 11.64
C LEU A 171 6.77 -12.36 11.32
N LYS A 172 7.38 -12.35 10.14
CA LYS A 172 8.14 -11.22 9.63
C LYS A 172 7.77 -10.97 8.18
N ILE A 173 7.39 -9.73 7.87
CA ILE A 173 7.21 -9.29 6.50
C ILE A 173 8.57 -8.89 5.94
N ASP A 174 8.98 -9.51 4.85
CA ASP A 174 10.27 -9.23 4.19
C ASP A 174 10.13 -8.19 3.08
N ALA A 175 9.01 -8.18 2.36
CA ALA A 175 8.75 -7.22 1.30
C ALA A 175 7.26 -6.95 1.09
N VAL A 176 6.96 -5.70 0.71
CA VAL A 176 5.64 -5.28 0.24
C VAL A 176 5.83 -4.61 -1.12
N ARG A 177 5.11 -5.05 -2.14
CA ARG A 177 5.22 -4.52 -3.51
C ARG A 177 3.85 -4.21 -4.08
N ALA A 178 3.67 -2.99 -4.56
CA ALA A 178 2.50 -2.56 -5.32
C ALA A 178 2.87 -2.36 -6.78
N GLY A 179 2.24 -3.11 -7.67
CA GLY A 179 2.49 -3.06 -9.11
C GLY A 179 1.57 -4.03 -9.84
N ASP A 180 1.40 -3.82 -11.15
CA ASP A 180 0.57 -4.66 -12.00
C ASP A 180 -0.84 -4.91 -11.45
N ASN A 181 -1.42 -3.89 -10.81
CA ASN A 181 -2.72 -3.95 -10.12
C ASN A 181 -2.81 -5.00 -9.00
N LYS A 182 -1.68 -5.33 -8.39
CA LYS A 182 -1.56 -6.27 -7.27
C LYS A 182 -0.75 -5.68 -6.12
N LEU A 183 -1.11 -6.07 -4.90
CA LEU A 183 -0.33 -5.86 -3.69
C LEU A 183 0.22 -7.21 -3.23
N SER A 184 1.51 -7.42 -3.47
CA SER A 184 2.24 -8.61 -3.04
C SER A 184 2.90 -8.37 -1.69
N ILE A 185 2.69 -9.28 -0.75
CA ILE A 185 3.28 -9.24 0.58
C ILE A 185 4.04 -10.54 0.77
N ASN A 186 5.37 -10.47 0.79
CA ASN A 186 6.23 -11.60 1.10
C ASN A 186 6.57 -11.62 2.59
N PHE A 187 6.41 -12.77 3.21
CA PHE A 187 6.65 -12.94 4.63
C PHE A 187 7.12 -14.36 4.94
N ASP A 188 7.72 -14.50 6.12
CA ASP A 188 8.10 -15.77 6.71
C ASP A 188 7.49 -15.88 8.11
N PHE A 189 7.24 -17.10 8.56
CA PHE A 189 6.69 -17.37 9.88
C PHE A 189 7.02 -18.79 10.33
N LYS A 190 7.07 -18.98 11.65
CA LYS A 190 7.16 -20.30 12.27
C LYS A 190 5.75 -20.78 12.62
N LEU A 191 5.36 -21.93 12.09
CA LEU A 191 4.13 -22.61 12.47
C LEU A 191 4.40 -23.64 13.57
N VAL A 192 3.67 -23.56 14.68
CA VAL A 192 3.73 -24.56 15.76
C VAL A 192 2.38 -25.26 15.85
N GLY A 193 2.32 -26.54 15.51
CA GLY A 193 1.11 -27.36 15.63
C GLY A 193 1.01 -28.04 16.99
N ARG A 194 -0.21 -28.10 17.52
CA ARG A 194 -0.60 -28.94 18.67
C ARG A 194 -1.76 -29.85 18.29
#